data_AF-A0A3Q9BQ31-F1
#
_entry.id   AF-A0A3Q9BQ31-F1
#
_cell.length_a   1.000
_cell.length_b   1.000
_cell.length_c   1.000
_cell.angle_alpha   90.00
_cell.angle_beta   90.00
_cell.angle_gamma   90.00
#
_symmetry.space_group_name_H-M   'P 1'
#
loop_
_entity.id
_entity.type
_entity.pdbx_description
1 polymer ?
#
loop_
_entity_poly.entity_id
_entity_poly.type
_entity_poly.pdbx_seq_one_letter_code
_entity_poly.pdbx_strand_id
1 'polypeptide(L)'
;MPEEKSPRCQDCGFTVFNNRYPRCEKCGVLLSAHLVLSKEQLAEVFKLEAEQAELRNIARAKAESASVNHSQDYIPYVGYQDFQ
;
A
#
# COMPACT_ATOMS: atom_id res chain seq x y z
N MET A 1 6.35 19.48 -22.46
CA MET A 1 6.29 18.64 -21.25
C MET A 1 7.21 17.46 -21.51
N PRO A 2 8.28 17.24 -20.74
CA PRO A 2 9.11 16.06 -20.95
C PRO A 2 8.28 14.82 -20.60
N GLU A 3 8.17 13.90 -21.54
CA GLU A 3 7.61 12.56 -21.33
C GLU A 3 8.52 11.85 -20.31
N GLU A 4 8.09 11.75 -19.05
CA GLU A 4 8.79 10.93 -18.06
C GLU A 4 8.64 9.46 -18.45
N LYS A 5 9.54 8.99 -19.31
CA LYS A 5 9.63 7.59 -19.67
C LYS A 5 9.89 6.79 -18.41
N SER A 6 8.95 5.91 -18.08
CA SER A 6 9.11 4.98 -16.96
C SER A 6 10.44 4.23 -17.09
N PRO A 7 11.16 4.03 -15.98
CA PRO A 7 12.44 3.32 -15.98
C PRO A 7 12.27 1.93 -16.58
N ARG A 8 13.20 1.54 -17.47
CA ARG A 8 13.21 0.22 -18.11
C ARG A 8 14.44 -0.57 -17.74
N CYS A 9 14.29 -1.88 -17.66
CA CYS A 9 15.38 -2.83 -17.50
C CYS A 9 16.34 -2.73 -18.71
N GLN A 10 17.63 -2.65 -18.42
CA GLN A 10 18.69 -2.52 -19.41
C GLN A 10 18.89 -3.78 -20.27
N ASP A 11 18.42 -4.92 -19.79
CA ASP A 11 18.64 -6.23 -20.40
C ASP A 11 17.41 -6.71 -21.17
N CYS A 12 16.24 -6.74 -20.52
CA CYS A 12 15.01 -7.27 -21.12
C CYS A 12 14.00 -6.21 -21.59
N GLY A 13 14.27 -4.92 -21.36
CA GLY A 13 13.39 -3.80 -21.75
C GLY A 13 12.10 -3.68 -20.94
N PHE A 14 11.89 -4.52 -19.92
CA PHE A 14 10.72 -4.50 -19.04
C PHE A 14 10.64 -3.19 -18.25
N THR A 15 9.43 -2.62 -18.12
CA THR A 15 9.20 -1.45 -17.27
C THR A 15 9.37 -1.83 -15.80
N VAL A 16 10.29 -1.16 -15.10
CA VAL A 16 10.54 -1.39 -13.67
C VAL A 16 9.45 -0.70 -12.88
N PHE A 17 8.62 -1.47 -12.16
CA PHE A 17 7.59 -0.93 -11.28
C PHE A 17 8.08 -0.87 -9.83
N ASN A 18 8.92 -1.81 -9.44
CA ASN A 18 9.52 -1.84 -8.11
C ASN A 18 10.99 -1.40 -8.13
N ASN A 19 11.25 -0.15 -7.74
CA ASN A 19 12.58 0.41 -7.59
C ASN A 19 13.17 0.21 -6.18
N ARG A 20 12.51 -0.56 -5.30
CA ARG A 20 13.01 -0.82 -3.95
C ARG A 20 14.05 -1.94 -3.92
N TYR A 21 13.96 -2.86 -4.87
CA TYR A 21 14.88 -3.99 -4.99
C TYR A 21 15.81 -3.79 -6.19
N PRO A 22 17.10 -4.14 -6.07
CA PRO A 22 18.07 -3.92 -7.13
C PRO A 22 17.97 -4.97 -8.25
N ARG A 23 16.82 -5.62 -8.44
CA ARG A 23 16.64 -6.71 -9.42
C ARG A 23 15.41 -6.49 -10.28
N CYS A 24 15.51 -6.83 -11.55
CA CYS A 24 14.39 -6.78 -12.47
C CYS A 24 13.33 -7.85 -12.11
N GLU A 25 12.07 -7.44 -12.06
CA GLU A 25 10.93 -8.32 -11.74
C GLU A 25 10.66 -9.37 -12.84
N LYS A 26 11.14 -9.14 -14.07
CA LYS A 26 10.95 -10.06 -15.20
C LYS A 26 12.12 -11.01 -15.43
N CYS A 27 13.36 -10.50 -15.50
CA CYS A 27 14.53 -11.32 -15.82
C CYS A 27 15.49 -11.54 -14.63
N GLY A 28 15.28 -10.89 -13.49
CA GLY A 28 16.11 -11.06 -12.29
C GLY A 28 17.51 -10.42 -12.34
N VAL A 29 17.87 -9.78 -13.46
CA VAL A 29 19.15 -9.07 -13.61
C VAL A 29 19.27 -7.92 -12.62
N LEU A 30 20.50 -7.61 -12.22
CA LEU A 30 20.77 -6.45 -11.38
C LEU A 30 20.45 -5.16 -12.16
N LEU A 31 19.62 -4.30 -11.58
CA LEU A 31 19.31 -2.98 -12.14
C LEU A 31 20.40 -1.98 -11.77
N SER A 32 20.58 -0.92 -12.57
CA SER A 32 21.53 0.13 -12.24
C SER A 32 21.07 0.97 -11.05
N ALA A 33 22.04 1.56 -10.34
CA ALA A 33 21.79 2.39 -9.17
C ALA A 33 20.89 3.61 -9.45
N HIS A 34 20.80 4.09 -10.69
CA HIS A 34 19.89 5.18 -11.06
C HIS A 34 18.43 4.76 -11.20
N LEU A 35 18.15 3.46 -11.34
CA LEU A 35 16.79 2.91 -11.46
C LEU A 35 16.23 2.43 -10.12
N VAL A 36 17.07 2.38 -9.09
CA VAL A 36 16.78 1.80 -7.77
C VAL A 36 16.98 2.88 -6.73
N LEU A 37 16.15 2.88 -5.69
CA LEU A 37 16.30 3.80 -4.57
C LEU A 37 17.64 3.59 -3.86
N SER A 38 18.24 4.68 -3.40
CA SER A 38 19.41 4.61 -2.53
C SER A 38 19.06 3.95 -1.20
N LYS A 39 20.07 3.53 -0.44
CA LYS A 39 19.87 2.97 0.90
C LYS A 39 19.15 3.94 1.84
N GLU A 40 19.44 5.23 1.72
CA GLU A 40 18.80 6.27 2.54
C GLU A 40 17.34 6.45 2.16
N GLN A 41 17.05 6.52 0.86
CA GLN A 41 15.68 6.61 0.34
C GLN A 41 14.84 5.40 0.73
N LEU A 42 15.43 4.20 0.69
CA LEU A 42 14.79 2.97 1.16
C LEU A 42 14.47 3.02 2.65
N ALA A 43 15.42 3.47 3.48
CA ALA A 43 15.21 3.59 4.91
C ALA A 43 14.08 4.58 5.24
N GLU A 44 13.99 5.69 4.52
CA GLU A 44 12.91 6.67 4.68
C GLU A 44 11.55 6.08 4.29
N VAL A 45 11.47 5.38 3.15
CA VAL A 45 10.24 4.69 2.74
C VAL A 45 9.79 3.69 3.80
N PHE A 46 10.71 2.85 4.31
CA PHE A 46 10.36 1.88 5.34
C PHE A 46 9.93 2.53 6.66
N LYS A 47 10.53 3.66 7.04
CA LYS A 47 10.11 4.42 8.21
C LYS A 47 8.67 4.92 8.06
N LEU A 48 8.35 5.54 6.92
CA LEU A 48 7.00 6.06 6.64
C LEU A 48 5.95 4.94 6.61
N GLU A 49 6.30 3.77 6.06
CA GLU A 49 5.41 2.60 6.05
C GLU A 49 5.16 2.05 7.46
N ALA A 50 6.19 2.01 8.31
CA ALA A 50 6.06 1.60 9.69
C ALA A 50 5.15 2.56 10.49
N GLU A 51 5.35 3.87 10.35
CA GLU A 51 4.51 4.89 10.99
C GLU A 51 3.04 4.76 10.54
N GLN A 52 2.79 4.58 9.23
CA GLN A 52 1.44 4.38 8.72
C GLN A 52 0.80 3.08 9.23
N ALA A 53 1.56 2.00 9.35
CA ALA A 53 1.07 0.74 9.89
C ALA A 53 0.65 0.89 11.36
N GLU A 54 1.42 1.62 12.15
CA GLU A 54 1.10 1.91 13.55
C GLU A 54 -0.21 2.72 13.67
N LEU A 55 -0.36 3.78 12.88
CA LEU A 55 -1.60 4.58 12.86
C LEU A 55 -2.82 3.74 12.48
N ARG A 56 -2.69 2.84 11.49
CA ARG A 56 -3.77 1.92 11.10
C ARG A 56 -4.13 0.96 12.23
N ASN A 57 -3.15 0.45 12.97
CA ASN A 57 -3.38 -0.42 14.12
C ASN A 57 -4.10 0.33 15.25
N ILE A 58 -3.71 1.57 15.55
CA ILE A 58 -4.39 2.41 16.53
C ILE A 58 -5.84 2.69 16.11
N ALA A 59 -6.06 3.03 14.84
CA ALA A 59 -7.40 3.26 14.31
C ALA A 59 -8.28 2.00 14.40
N ARG A 60 -7.72 0.83 14.07
CA ARG A 60 -8.40 -0.46 14.21
C ARG A 60 -8.77 -0.73 15.67
N ALA A 61 -7.83 -0.57 16.61
CA ALA A 61 -8.09 -0.79 18.03
C ALA A 61 -9.18 0.14 18.58
N LYS A 62 -9.23 1.39 18.12
CA LYS A 62 -10.32 2.33 18.47
C LYS A 62 -11.67 1.93 17.86
N ALA A 63 -11.70 1.42 16.63
CA ALA A 63 -12.93 0.93 16.00
C ALA A 63 -13.45 -0.34 16.70
N GLU A 64 -12.55 -1.24 17.10
CA GLU A 64 -12.87 -2.46 17.86
C GLU A 64 -13.39 -2.12 19.27
N SER A 65 -12.81 -1.14 19.96
CA SER A 65 -13.34 -0.72 21.27
C SER A 65 -14.67 0.05 21.17
N ALA A 66 -14.93 0.73 20.05
CA ALA A 66 -16.21 1.37 19.78
C ALA A 66 -17.34 0.36 19.45
N SER A 67 -17.02 -0.73 18.72
CA SER A 67 -18.02 -1.75 18.37
C SER A 67 -18.46 -2.59 19.57
N VAL A 68 -17.58 -2.81 20.56
CA VAL A 68 -17.94 -3.49 21.82
C VAL A 68 -18.88 -2.63 22.68
N ASN A 69 -18.74 -1.30 22.64
CA ASN A 69 -19.61 -0.39 23.40
C ASN A 69 -20.97 -0.11 22.73
N HIS A 70 -21.18 -0.51 21.47
CA HIS A 70 -22.46 -0.39 20.77
C HIS A 70 -23.25 -1.71 20.75
N SER A 71 -23.09 -2.54 21.79
CA SER A 71 -23.91 -3.75 21.99
C SER A 71 -25.08 -3.52 22.96
N GLN A 72 -25.63 -2.30 23.01
CA GLN A 72 -26.81 -1.99 23.83
C GLN A 72 -27.88 -1.10 23.16
N ASP A 73 -27.76 -0.77 21.87
CA ASP A 73 -28.80 0.00 21.17
C ASP A 73 -29.42 -0.82 20.03
N TYR A 74 -30.55 -1.43 20.40
CA TYR A 74 -31.66 -1.89 19.57
C TYR A 74 -31.60 -1.53 18.07
N ILE A 75 -31.49 -2.53 17.20
CA ILE A 75 -31.73 -2.41 15.76
C ILE A 75 -33.25 -2.60 15.54
N PRO A 76 -34.03 -1.56 15.18
CA PRO A 76 -35.42 -1.78 14.82
C PRO A 76 -35.50 -2.55 13.50
N TYR A 77 -36.28 -3.62 13.52
CA TYR A 77 -36.70 -4.41 12.37
C TYR A 77 -37.19 -3.50 11.23
N VAL A 78 -36.43 -3.39 10.14
CA VAL A 78 -36.94 -2.79 8.89
C VAL A 78 -37.79 -3.85 8.18
N GLY A 79 -39.11 -3.72 8.33
CA GLY A 79 -40.09 -4.54 7.63
C GLY A 79 -40.02 -4.30 6.12
N TYR A 80 -39.76 -5.36 5.36
CA TYR A 80 -40.00 -5.38 3.92
C TYR A 80 -41.52 -5.31 3.69
N GLN A 81 -42.02 -4.22 3.12
CA GLN A 81 -43.37 -4.18 2.56
C GLN A 81 -43.31 -4.70 1.12
N ASP A 82 -44.00 -5.81 0.90
CA ASP A 82 -44.35 -6.38 -0.40
C ASP A 82 -44.82 -5.29 -1.38
N PHE A 83 -44.16 -5.21 -2.53
CA PHE A 83 -44.70 -4.54 -3.72
C PHE A 83 -45.75 -5.45 -4.34
N GLN A 84 -47.00 -4.95 -4.40
CA GLN A 84 -48.06 -5.49 -5.25
C GLN A 84 -48.34 -4.53 -6.40
#